data_AF-A0A8X6S865-F1
#
_entry.id   AF-A0A8X6S865-F1
#
_cell.length_a   1.000
_cell.length_b   1.000
_cell.length_c   1.000
_cell.angle_alpha   90.00
_cell.angle_beta   90.00
_cell.angle_gamma   90.00
#
_symmetry.space_group_name_H-M   'P 1'
#
loop_
_entity.id
_entity.type
_entity.pdbx_description
1 polymer ?
#
loop_
_entity_poly.entity_id
_entity_poly.type
_entity_poly.pdbx_seq_one_letter_code
_entity_poly.pdbx_strand_id
1 'polypeptide(L)'
;MCYLEDYFPWSFVTTLWWHGPELLQSAYSTTVIAEPTQRDDFDCELRVSERTLETSLLNSKNFDFFNHLMDHSNNYFKIIYIVSIYRFLHNCRSKGEKRGPLTTSEVNDAETWLIKQDQSGINLSGRSGNLKSLNIFQDDEGILRVGGRLEKASIPYSQKHPAILAKNSKLSKIYFITLHKKLFHVGP
;
A
#
# COMPACT_ATOMS: atom_id res chain seq x y z
N MET A 1 56.84 -1.89 -13.55
CA MET A 1 56.37 -0.60 -13.01
C MET A 1 55.63 0.09 -14.13
N CYS A 2 54.30 0.00 -14.11
CA CYS A 2 53.43 0.53 -15.15
C CYS A 2 52.60 1.66 -14.56
N TYR A 3 52.67 2.82 -15.21
CA TYR A 3 51.88 4.01 -14.92
C TYR A 3 50.42 3.75 -15.34
N LEU A 4 49.48 4.08 -14.46
CA LEU A 4 48.09 4.36 -14.80
C LEU A 4 47.74 5.67 -14.10
N GLU A 5 47.87 6.78 -14.84
CA GLU A 5 47.30 8.06 -14.45
C GLU A 5 45.84 8.10 -14.93
N ASP A 6 44.94 8.28 -13.97
CA ASP A 6 43.51 8.41 -14.15
C ASP A 6 43.17 9.70 -14.90
N TYR A 7 42.55 9.57 -16.06
CA TYR A 7 41.89 10.65 -16.78
C TYR A 7 40.61 11.06 -16.04
N PHE A 8 40.67 12.11 -15.23
CA PHE A 8 39.50 12.87 -14.79
C PHE A 8 39.59 14.30 -15.36
N PRO A 9 38.72 14.69 -16.32
CA PRO A 9 38.84 15.99 -16.98
C PRO A 9 38.28 17.11 -16.08
N TRP A 10 39.18 17.93 -15.53
CA TRP A 10 38.91 19.04 -14.61
C TRP A 10 38.21 20.28 -15.22
N SER A 11 37.78 20.24 -16.49
CA SER A 11 37.37 21.46 -17.21
C SER A 11 35.90 21.89 -17.03
N PHE A 12 35.13 21.33 -16.09
CA PHE A 12 33.72 21.70 -15.90
C PHE A 12 33.27 21.86 -14.44
N VAL A 13 34.19 22.25 -13.55
CA VAL A 13 33.76 22.70 -12.21
C VAL A 13 33.40 24.18 -12.30
N THR A 14 32.17 24.47 -12.68
CA THR A 14 31.63 25.83 -12.70
C THR A 14 31.56 26.36 -11.27
N THR A 15 31.88 27.64 -11.09
CA THR A 15 31.82 28.36 -9.80
C THR A 15 30.44 28.29 -9.13
N LEU A 16 29.40 27.95 -9.89
CA LEU A 16 28.02 27.77 -9.44
C LEU A 16 27.86 26.69 -8.36
N TRP A 17 28.67 25.63 -8.37
CA TRP A 17 28.56 24.57 -7.35
C TRP A 17 29.18 24.96 -6.01
N TRP A 18 30.26 25.75 -6.04
CA TRP A 18 30.95 26.21 -4.83
C TRP A 18 30.35 27.49 -4.23
N HIS A 19 29.76 28.35 -5.06
CA HIS A 19 29.19 29.63 -4.61
C HIS A 19 27.65 29.64 -4.56
N GLY A 20 27.00 28.65 -5.18
CA GLY A 20 25.53 28.61 -5.30
C GLY A 20 24.99 29.69 -6.26
N PRO A 21 23.69 29.64 -6.59
CA PRO A 21 23.04 30.68 -7.39
C PRO A 21 23.03 32.02 -6.63
N GLU A 22 23.14 33.13 -7.37
CA GLU A 22 23.14 34.51 -6.83
C GLU A 22 21.93 34.81 -5.93
N LEU A 23 20.83 34.07 -6.15
CA LEU A 23 19.59 34.10 -5.37
C LEU A 23 19.78 33.80 -3.88
N LEU A 24 20.88 33.14 -3.49
CA LEU A 24 21.25 32.86 -2.10
C LEU A 24 22.40 33.75 -1.58
N GLN A 25 23.05 34.51 -2.46
CA GLN A 25 24.21 35.34 -2.12
C GLN A 25 23.81 36.78 -1.77
N SER A 26 22.61 37.23 -2.17
CA SER A 26 22.08 38.48 -1.66
C SER A 26 21.67 38.31 -0.20
N ALA A 27 22.27 39.11 0.68
CA ALA A 27 21.78 39.26 2.04
C ALA A 27 20.30 39.66 1.94
N TYR A 28 19.44 38.83 2.49
CA TYR A 28 18.02 39.08 2.68
C TYR A 28 17.86 40.46 3.31
N SER A 29 17.57 41.46 2.48
CA SER A 29 17.24 42.79 2.95
C SER A 29 15.89 42.67 3.65
N THR A 30 15.94 42.59 4.97
CA THR A 30 14.77 42.51 5.83
C THR A 30 14.08 43.86 5.83
N THR A 31 13.24 44.13 4.83
CA THR A 31 12.19 45.14 4.90
C THR A 31 11.17 44.91 3.77
N VAL A 32 10.16 44.08 4.00
CA VAL A 32 8.73 44.42 3.79
C VAL A 32 7.94 43.54 4.74
N ILE A 33 7.62 44.09 5.92
CA ILE A 33 6.49 43.61 6.72
C ILE A 33 5.25 44.06 5.95
N ALA A 34 4.68 43.16 5.15
CA ALA A 34 3.32 43.34 4.68
C ALA A 34 2.40 42.85 5.81
N GLU A 35 1.51 43.74 6.26
CA GLU A 35 0.55 43.51 7.34
C GLU A 35 -0.26 42.22 7.16
N PRO A 36 -0.68 41.58 8.27
CA PRO A 36 -1.58 40.44 8.18
C PRO A 36 -2.97 40.95 7.78
N THR A 37 -3.31 40.86 6.50
CA THR A 37 -4.72 40.92 6.10
C THR A 37 -5.39 39.66 6.65
N GLN A 38 -6.08 39.80 7.78
CA GLN A 38 -7.04 38.81 8.26
C GLN A 38 -8.06 38.57 7.15
N ARG A 39 -7.93 37.44 6.46
CA ARG A 39 -9.05 36.81 5.78
C ARG A 39 -9.62 35.79 6.76
N ASP A 40 -10.58 36.24 7.55
CA ASP A 40 -11.58 35.36 8.16
C ASP A 40 -12.37 34.74 7.01
N ASP A 41 -11.95 33.56 6.55
CA ASP A 41 -12.78 32.71 5.68
C ASP A 41 -12.46 31.22 5.83
N PHE A 42 -12.31 30.78 7.09
CA PHE A 42 -12.23 29.35 7.43
C PHE A 42 -13.36 28.89 8.37
N ASP A 43 -14.48 29.60 8.36
CA ASP A 43 -15.70 29.14 9.02
C ASP A 43 -16.84 29.06 8.01
N CYS A 44 -16.78 28.06 7.13
CA CYS A 44 -17.99 27.55 6.50
C CYS A 44 -17.85 26.04 6.22
N GLU A 45 -18.61 25.29 7.03
CA GLU A 45 -19.15 23.97 6.73
C GLU A 45 -18.31 22.73 7.07
N LEU A 46 -17.89 22.61 8.34
CA LEU A 46 -17.98 21.31 9.01
C LEU A 46 -19.45 21.00 9.32
N ARG A 47 -20.28 20.82 8.28
CA ARG A 47 -21.53 20.08 8.46
C ARG A 47 -21.13 18.65 8.74
N VAL A 48 -21.22 18.24 10.01
CA VAL A 48 -21.35 16.83 10.37
C VAL A 48 -22.65 16.35 9.74
N SER A 49 -22.54 16.02 8.45
CA SER A 49 -23.54 15.27 7.74
C SER A 49 -23.39 13.85 8.26
N GLU A 50 -24.23 13.51 9.24
CA GLU A 50 -24.55 12.14 9.59
C GLU A 50 -25.22 11.53 8.35
N ARG A 51 -24.37 11.12 7.42
CA ARG A 51 -24.76 10.59 6.13
C ARG A 51 -24.70 9.08 6.29
N THR A 52 -25.83 8.51 6.69
CA THR A 52 -26.12 7.08 6.54
C THR A 52 -26.05 6.76 5.05
N LEU A 53 -24.84 6.49 4.56
CA LEU A 53 -24.60 6.23 3.15
C LEU A 53 -24.63 4.74 2.88
N GLU A 54 -25.60 4.40 2.06
CA GLU A 54 -25.85 3.13 1.41
C GLU A 54 -24.56 2.39 1.03
N THR A 55 -24.52 1.11 1.40
CA THR A 55 -23.41 0.17 1.23
C THR A 55 -23.01 -0.08 -0.22
N SER A 56 -23.84 0.30 -1.20
CA SER A 56 -23.63 0.07 -2.64
C SER A 56 -22.58 1.01 -3.26
N LEU A 57 -22.55 2.29 -2.88
CA LEU A 57 -21.65 3.32 -3.46
C LEU A 57 -20.21 3.19 -2.95
N LEU A 58 -20.02 2.75 -1.70
CA LEU A 58 -18.70 2.52 -1.10
C LEU A 58 -17.97 1.37 -1.78
N ASN A 59 -18.68 0.29 -2.15
CA ASN A 59 -18.09 -0.86 -2.84
C ASN A 59 -17.54 -0.49 -4.23
N SER A 60 -18.25 0.36 -4.99
CA SER A 60 -17.77 0.82 -6.30
C SER A 60 -16.44 1.57 -6.18
N LYS A 61 -16.35 2.54 -5.27
CA LYS A 61 -15.12 3.34 -5.09
C LYS A 61 -13.95 2.50 -4.57
N ASN A 62 -14.22 1.54 -3.69
CA ASN A 62 -13.19 0.62 -3.19
C ASN A 62 -12.67 -0.29 -4.30
N PHE A 63 -13.56 -0.78 -5.18
CA PHE A 63 -13.18 -1.60 -6.32
C PHE A 63 -12.36 -0.83 -7.35
N ASP A 64 -12.73 0.42 -7.64
CA ASP A 64 -11.98 1.28 -8.56
C ASP A 64 -10.57 1.58 -8.02
N PHE A 65 -10.46 1.92 -6.73
CA PHE A 65 -9.17 2.10 -6.07
C PHE A 65 -8.32 0.83 -6.08
N PHE A 66 -8.92 -0.33 -5.78
CA PHE A 66 -8.23 -1.62 -5.81
C PHE A 66 -7.68 -1.93 -7.20
N ASN A 67 -8.47 -1.73 -8.27
CA ASN A 67 -8.01 -1.95 -9.63
C ASN A 67 -6.86 -1.02 -10.02
N HIS A 68 -6.98 0.27 -9.69
CA HIS A 68 -5.91 1.25 -9.94
C HIS A 68 -4.62 0.87 -9.18
N LEU A 69 -4.76 0.41 -7.94
CA LEU A 69 -3.63 -0.07 -7.13
C LEU A 69 -2.95 -1.29 -7.76
N MET A 70 -3.71 -2.26 -8.27
CA MET A 70 -3.16 -3.43 -8.96
C MET A 70 -2.43 -3.04 -10.26
N ASP A 71 -2.90 -1.99 -10.94
CA ASP A 71 -2.27 -1.50 -12.18
C ASP A 71 -1.02 -0.65 -11.93
N HIS A 72 -0.84 -0.14 -10.71
CA HIS A 72 0.31 0.68 -10.35
C HIS A 72 1.60 -0.15 -10.15
N SER A 73 1.50 -1.44 -9.78
CA SER A 73 2.70 -2.25 -9.58
C SER A 73 2.48 -3.75 -9.72
N ASN A 74 3.45 -4.43 -10.35
CA ASN A 74 3.54 -5.89 -10.38
C ASN A 74 4.39 -6.47 -9.23
N ASN A 75 4.59 -5.71 -8.13
CA ASN A 75 5.31 -6.16 -6.95
C ASN A 75 4.38 -6.14 -5.74
N TYR A 76 4.08 -7.33 -5.22
CA TYR A 76 3.17 -7.51 -4.10
C TYR A 76 3.60 -6.74 -2.83
N PHE A 77 4.89 -6.75 -2.50
CA PHE A 77 5.39 -6.03 -1.31
C PHE A 77 5.28 -4.52 -1.47
N LYS A 78 5.44 -3.99 -2.70
CA LYS A 78 5.20 -2.57 -2.99
C LYS A 78 3.72 -2.21 -2.82
N ILE A 79 2.81 -3.07 -3.25
CA ILE A 79 1.36 -2.88 -3.05
C ILE A 79 1.03 -2.83 -1.55
N ILE A 80 1.50 -3.80 -0.76
CA ILE A 80 1.32 -3.82 0.70
C ILE A 80 1.80 -2.51 1.34
N TYR A 81 2.97 -2.01 0.91
CA TYR A 81 3.50 -0.75 1.40
C TYR A 81 2.61 0.45 1.04
N ILE A 82 2.07 0.49 -0.18
CA ILE A 82 1.14 1.55 -0.60
C ILE A 82 -0.16 1.49 0.21
N VAL A 83 -0.73 0.30 0.42
CA VAL A 83 -1.92 0.13 1.28
C VAL A 83 -1.63 0.60 2.70
N SER A 84 -0.42 0.35 3.20
CA SER A 84 0.01 0.79 4.54
C SER A 84 0.08 2.32 4.69
N ILE A 85 -0.07 3.11 3.62
CA ILE A 85 -0.28 4.58 3.70
C ILE A 85 -1.58 4.93 4.44
N TYR A 86 -2.49 3.98 4.70
CA TYR A 86 -3.56 4.16 5.70
C TYR A 86 -3.01 4.62 7.07
N ARG A 87 -1.75 4.32 7.41
CA ARG A 87 -1.04 4.88 8.56
C ARG A 87 -0.93 6.41 8.51
N PHE A 88 -0.63 6.98 7.35
CA PHE A 88 -0.62 8.44 7.15
C PHE A 88 -2.00 9.02 7.43
N LEU A 89 -3.05 8.44 6.86
CA LEU A 89 -4.43 8.87 7.09
C LEU A 89 -4.84 8.75 8.57
N HIS A 90 -4.41 7.67 9.24
CA HIS A 90 -4.62 7.48 10.67
C HIS A 90 -3.94 8.58 11.50
N ASN A 91 -2.67 8.88 11.19
CA ASN A 91 -1.90 9.92 11.88
C ASN A 91 -2.50 11.33 11.65
N CYS A 92 -3.07 11.61 10.47
CA CYS A 92 -3.77 12.87 10.22
C CYS A 92 -5.07 13.03 11.03
N ARG A 93 -5.67 11.93 11.50
CA ARG A 93 -6.98 11.92 12.16
C ARG A 93 -6.93 11.63 13.66
N SER A 94 -5.78 11.18 14.17
CA SER A 94 -5.64 10.66 15.55
C SER A 94 -4.58 11.45 16.31
N LYS A 95 -4.79 11.65 17.61
CA LYS A 95 -3.83 12.34 18.49
C LYS A 95 -2.57 11.50 18.80
N GLY A 96 -2.62 10.19 18.57
CA GLY A 96 -1.50 9.27 18.74
C GLY A 96 -0.83 8.96 17.41
N GLU A 97 0.33 9.56 17.16
CA GLU A 97 1.07 9.33 15.92
C GLU A 97 1.84 8.01 15.95
N LYS A 98 1.67 7.20 14.91
CA LYS A 98 2.52 6.03 14.66
C LYS A 98 3.75 6.47 13.86
N ARG A 99 4.93 6.32 14.45
CA ARG A 99 6.24 6.65 13.82
C ARG A 99 7.13 5.42 13.74
N GLY A 100 8.08 5.43 12.80
CA GLY A 100 9.05 4.36 12.61
C GLY A 100 8.69 3.35 11.50
N PRO A 101 9.39 2.20 11.47
CA PRO A 101 9.15 1.13 10.50
C PRO A 101 7.68 0.64 10.53
N LEU A 102 7.21 0.06 9.43
CA LEU A 102 5.90 -0.60 9.43
C LEU A 102 5.89 -1.74 10.43
N THR A 103 4.85 -1.77 11.26
CA THR A 103 4.63 -2.87 12.20
C THR A 103 4.04 -4.08 11.49
N THR A 104 4.22 -5.26 12.07
CA THR A 104 3.63 -6.50 11.54
C THR A 104 2.10 -6.45 11.49
N SER A 105 1.47 -5.78 12.47
CA SER A 105 0.01 -5.55 12.47
C SER A 105 -0.42 -4.76 11.25
N GLU A 106 0.28 -3.66 10.91
CA GLU A 106 -0.08 -2.83 9.75
C GLU A 106 0.07 -3.58 8.43
N VAL A 107 1.11 -4.40 8.32
CA VAL A 107 1.32 -5.28 7.17
C VAL A 107 0.20 -6.31 7.07
N ASN A 108 -0.19 -6.93 8.19
CA ASN A 108 -1.27 -7.91 8.24
C ASN A 108 -2.63 -7.26 7.91
N ASP A 109 -2.90 -6.06 8.41
CA ASP A 109 -4.13 -5.31 8.11
C ASP A 109 -4.22 -4.99 6.62
N ALA A 110 -3.10 -4.59 6.00
CA ALA A 110 -3.01 -4.34 4.57
C ALA A 110 -3.22 -5.63 3.74
N GLU A 111 -2.63 -6.74 4.17
CA GLU A 111 -2.82 -8.04 3.53
C GLU A 111 -4.27 -8.52 3.62
N THR A 112 -4.87 -8.47 4.82
CA THR A 112 -6.28 -8.81 5.04
C THR A 112 -7.21 -7.93 4.19
N TRP A 113 -6.93 -6.63 4.07
CA TRP A 113 -7.71 -5.74 3.21
C TRP A 113 -7.64 -6.16 1.73
N LEU A 114 -6.44 -6.44 1.21
CA LEU A 114 -6.25 -6.87 -0.19
C LEU A 114 -6.98 -8.18 -0.48
N ILE A 115 -6.86 -9.16 0.42
CA ILE A 115 -7.53 -10.46 0.28
C ILE A 115 -9.05 -10.26 0.24
N LYS A 116 -9.61 -9.42 1.12
CA LYS A 116 -11.06 -9.13 1.11
C LYS A 116 -11.53 -8.49 -0.20
N GLN A 117 -10.77 -7.55 -0.74
CA GLN A 117 -11.11 -6.95 -2.05
C GLN A 117 -11.08 -8.01 -3.15
N ASP A 118 -10.07 -8.87 -3.15
CA ASP A 118 -9.95 -9.97 -4.12
C ASP A 118 -11.10 -10.98 -4.03
N GLN A 119 -11.51 -11.31 -2.80
CA GLN A 119 -12.57 -12.27 -2.51
C GLN A 119 -13.98 -11.72 -2.73
N SER A 120 -14.15 -10.40 -2.82
CA SER A 120 -15.47 -9.77 -3.06
C SER A 120 -16.17 -10.27 -4.33
N GLY A 121 -15.40 -10.71 -5.34
CA GLY A 121 -15.92 -11.30 -6.58
C GLY A 121 -16.14 -12.81 -6.54
N ILE A 122 -15.84 -13.50 -5.43
CA ILE A 122 -15.99 -14.95 -5.31
C ILE A 122 -17.44 -15.29 -4.99
N ASN A 123 -18.15 -15.84 -5.97
CA ASN A 123 -19.51 -16.32 -5.75
C ASN A 123 -19.50 -17.74 -5.16
N LEU A 124 -19.84 -17.86 -3.87
CA LEU A 124 -19.96 -19.13 -3.15
C LEU A 124 -21.28 -19.88 -3.42
N SER A 125 -22.31 -19.17 -3.87
CA SER A 125 -23.66 -19.73 -4.08
C SER A 125 -23.71 -20.70 -5.26
N GLY A 126 -22.85 -20.48 -6.27
CA GLY A 126 -22.55 -21.44 -7.32
C GLY A 126 -21.34 -22.27 -6.93
N ARG A 127 -21.52 -23.35 -6.16
CA ARG A 127 -20.47 -24.35 -5.87
C ARG A 127 -20.02 -25.06 -7.17
N SER A 128 -19.31 -24.34 -8.03
CA SER A 128 -18.59 -24.84 -9.19
C SER A 128 -17.58 -25.88 -8.70
N GLY A 129 -17.52 -27.02 -9.40
CA GLY A 129 -17.12 -28.34 -8.88
C GLY A 129 -15.82 -28.42 -8.05
N ASN A 130 -14.87 -27.49 -8.23
CA ASN A 130 -13.57 -27.48 -7.53
C ASN A 130 -13.60 -26.84 -6.13
N LEU A 131 -14.57 -25.97 -5.81
CA LEU A 131 -14.67 -25.36 -4.48
C LEU A 131 -15.27 -26.31 -3.44
N LYS A 132 -16.01 -27.33 -3.89
CA LYS A 132 -16.59 -28.37 -3.00
C LYS A 132 -15.53 -29.26 -2.36
N SER A 133 -14.38 -29.45 -3.00
CA SER A 133 -13.29 -30.28 -2.46
C SER A 133 -12.41 -29.57 -1.43
N LEU A 134 -12.46 -28.23 -1.38
CA LEU A 134 -11.55 -27.40 -0.59
C LEU A 134 -12.03 -27.07 0.83
N ASN A 135 -13.07 -27.73 1.34
CA ASN A 135 -13.64 -27.50 2.68
C ASN A 135 -13.59 -26.02 3.12
N ILE A 136 -14.22 -25.15 2.32
CA ILE A 136 -14.10 -23.70 2.44
C ILE A 136 -14.99 -23.20 3.57
N PHE A 137 -14.45 -22.31 4.40
CA PHE A 137 -15.19 -21.60 5.44
C PHE A 137 -14.76 -20.13 5.49
N GLN A 138 -15.59 -19.30 6.12
CA GLN A 138 -15.26 -17.90 6.40
C GLN A 138 -14.78 -17.79 7.84
N ASP A 139 -13.65 -17.13 8.07
CA ASP A 139 -13.10 -16.93 9.42
C ASP A 139 -13.70 -15.70 10.12
N ASP A 140 -13.25 -15.44 11.35
CA ASP A 140 -13.71 -14.30 12.18
C ASP A 140 -13.32 -12.94 11.58
N GLU A 141 -12.30 -12.90 10.72
CA GLU A 141 -11.94 -11.70 9.97
C GLU A 141 -12.82 -11.51 8.73
N GLY A 142 -13.66 -12.48 8.37
CA GLY A 142 -14.50 -12.44 7.19
C GLY A 142 -13.78 -12.89 5.90
N ILE A 143 -12.61 -13.53 6.01
CA ILE A 143 -11.81 -14.07 4.91
C ILE A 143 -12.24 -15.51 4.62
N LEU A 144 -12.34 -15.84 3.33
CA LEU A 144 -12.55 -17.22 2.88
C LEU A 144 -11.23 -18.01 2.95
N ARG A 145 -11.24 -19.11 3.71
CA ARG A 145 -10.09 -19.98 3.96
C ARG A 145 -10.41 -21.44 3.68
N VAL A 146 -9.35 -22.22 3.52
CA VAL A 146 -9.40 -23.68 3.32
C VAL A 146 -9.23 -24.41 4.65
N GLY A 147 -10.15 -25.32 4.98
CA GLY A 147 -10.00 -26.26 6.08
C GLY A 147 -9.39 -27.60 5.66
N GLY A 148 -9.13 -28.50 6.62
CA GLY A 148 -8.84 -29.90 6.34
C GLY A 148 -7.60 -30.46 7.03
N ARG A 149 -6.72 -31.13 6.28
CA ARG A 149 -5.70 -32.08 6.79
C ARG A 149 -4.76 -31.51 7.86
N LEU A 150 -4.51 -30.21 7.86
CA LEU A 150 -3.59 -29.55 8.81
C LEU A 150 -4.27 -29.09 10.10
N GLU A 151 -5.56 -29.32 10.29
CA GLU A 151 -6.33 -28.82 11.44
C GLU A 151 -5.70 -29.15 12.80
N LYS A 152 -5.11 -30.35 12.93
CA LYS A 152 -4.43 -30.82 14.15
C LYS A 152 -2.93 -30.52 14.20
N ALA A 153 -2.35 -29.88 13.18
CA ALA A 153 -0.92 -29.57 13.15
C ALA A 153 -0.59 -28.41 14.11
N SER A 154 0.60 -28.47 14.73
CA SER A 154 1.15 -27.41 15.59
C SER A 154 1.86 -26.34 14.76
N ILE A 155 1.11 -25.67 13.88
CA ILE A 155 1.58 -24.60 12.99
C ILE A 155 0.68 -23.37 13.12
N PRO A 156 1.17 -22.17 12.73
CA PRO A 156 0.38 -20.95 12.74
C PRO A 156 -0.96 -21.07 11.99
N TYR A 157 -1.97 -20.35 12.47
CA TYR A 157 -3.34 -20.39 11.94
C TYR A 157 -3.41 -20.12 10.43
N SER A 158 -2.68 -19.13 9.92
CA SER A 158 -2.65 -18.80 8.49
C SER A 158 -2.06 -19.91 7.61
N GLN A 159 -1.15 -20.72 8.16
CA GLN A 159 -0.60 -21.89 7.45
C GLN A 159 -1.53 -23.10 7.54
N LYS A 160 -2.23 -23.24 8.67
CA LYS A 160 -3.25 -24.27 8.88
C LYS A 160 -4.48 -24.06 7.98
N HIS A 161 -4.87 -22.80 7.85
CA HIS A 161 -6.05 -22.35 7.11
C HIS A 161 -5.66 -21.25 6.11
N PRO A 162 -5.06 -21.62 4.96
CA PRO A 162 -4.63 -20.64 3.97
C PRO A 162 -5.83 -19.88 3.39
N ALA A 163 -5.63 -18.59 3.17
CA ALA A 163 -6.62 -17.73 2.53
C ALA A 163 -6.74 -18.06 1.04
N ILE A 164 -7.97 -17.97 0.51
CA ILE A 164 -8.25 -18.25 -0.89
C ILE A 164 -8.07 -16.97 -1.70
N LEU A 165 -7.25 -17.03 -2.74
CA LEU A 165 -7.21 -15.98 -3.76
C LEU A 165 -8.06 -16.38 -4.97
N ALA A 166 -8.73 -15.42 -5.58
CA ALA A 166 -9.52 -15.64 -6.77
C ALA A 166 -8.62 -16.05 -7.95
N LYS A 167 -8.96 -17.18 -8.59
CA LYS A 167 -8.12 -17.85 -9.61
C LYS A 167 -7.58 -16.91 -10.69
N ASN A 168 -8.41 -15.99 -11.18
CA ASN A 168 -8.09 -15.13 -12.33
C ASN A 168 -7.85 -13.66 -11.95
N SER A 169 -7.70 -13.35 -10.65
CA SER A 169 -7.52 -11.97 -10.24
C SER A 169 -6.12 -11.43 -10.53
N LYS A 170 -6.02 -10.10 -10.66
CA LYS A 170 -4.73 -9.42 -10.80
C LYS A 170 -3.86 -9.63 -9.56
N LEU A 171 -4.45 -9.56 -8.36
CA LEU A 171 -3.72 -9.75 -7.09
C LEU A 171 -3.05 -11.13 -7.04
N SER A 172 -3.78 -12.20 -7.36
CA SER A 172 -3.24 -13.57 -7.39
C SER A 172 -2.03 -13.66 -8.34
N LYS A 173 -2.16 -13.13 -9.57
CA LYS A 173 -1.06 -13.10 -10.55
C LYS A 173 0.15 -12.33 -10.02
N ILE A 174 -0.06 -11.14 -9.47
CA ILE A 174 1.02 -10.30 -8.94
C ILE A 174 1.72 -11.01 -7.77
N TYR A 175 0.97 -11.63 -6.86
CA TYR A 175 1.50 -12.39 -5.74
C TYR A 175 2.40 -13.53 -6.22
N PHE A 176 1.90 -14.39 -7.12
CA PHE A 176 2.68 -15.50 -7.68
C PHE A 176 3.93 -15.02 -8.41
N ILE A 177 3.82 -14.02 -9.28
CA ILE A 177 4.97 -13.47 -10.02
C ILE A 177 6.01 -12.89 -9.06
N THR A 178 5.56 -12.19 -8.01
CA THR A 178 6.47 -11.60 -7.01
C THR A 178 7.22 -12.70 -6.26
N LEU A 179 6.54 -13.76 -5.82
CA LEU A 179 7.17 -14.89 -5.15
C LEU A 179 8.11 -15.66 -6.08
N HIS A 180 7.68 -15.94 -7.31
CA HIS A 180 8.49 -16.62 -8.31
C HIS A 180 9.82 -15.88 -8.53
N LYS A 181 9.80 -14.55 -8.68
CA LYS A 181 11.02 -13.74 -8.79
C LYS A 181 11.85 -13.73 -7.50
N LYS A 182 11.20 -13.57 -6.34
CA LYS A 182 11.88 -13.51 -5.04
C LYS A 182 12.55 -14.84 -4.66
N LEU A 183 11.96 -15.96 -5.06
CA LEU A 183 12.45 -17.31 -4.81
C LEU A 183 13.30 -17.84 -5.97
N PHE A 184 13.89 -16.97 -6.80
CA PHE A 184 14.80 -17.36 -7.89
C PHE A 184 14.19 -18.35 -8.90
N HIS A 185 12.97 -18.08 -9.34
CA HIS A 185 12.25 -18.83 -10.36
C HIS A 185 11.92 -20.29 -9.95
N VAL A 186 11.74 -20.56 -8.66
CA VAL A 186 11.16 -21.82 -8.18
C VAL A 186 9.84 -22.07 -8.93
N GLY A 187 9.63 -23.34 -9.28
CA GLY A 187 8.63 -23.79 -10.25
C GLY A 187 7.19 -23.30 -9.98
N PRO A 188 6.35 -23.28 -11.04
CA PRO A 188 4.96 -22.83 -10.97
C PRO A 188 4.02 -23.81 -10.26
#